data_AF-A0A133ZFA9-F1
#
_entry.id   AF-A0A133ZFA9-F1
#
_cell.length_a   1.000
_cell.length_b   1.000
_cell.length_c   1.000
_cell.angle_alpha   90.00
_cell.angle_beta   90.00
_cell.angle_gamma   90.00
#
_symmetry.space_group_name_H-M   'P 1'
#
loop_
_entity.id
_entity.type
_entity.pdbx_description
1 polymer ?
#
loop_
_entity_poly.entity_id
_entity_poly.type
_entity_poly.pdbx_seq_one_letter_code
_entity_poly.pdbx_strand_id
1 'polypeptide(L)'
;MRQKRYEMSDEQWEQIKDLFPKTKTGCPPKDKRLMFNAILWLARSGSALRDLLECFGSWKTVYSRFCKWRDDDTPFNIFHALNAEADYENLSIDSTSVKAHQHSAGAKNGL
;
A
#
# COMPACT_ATOMS: atom_id res chain seq x y z
N MET A 1 4.68 6.31 -20.05
CA MET A 1 3.27 6.16 -19.62
C MET A 1 3.05 6.98 -18.36
N ARG A 2 1.93 7.68 -18.20
CA ARG A 2 1.68 8.52 -17.02
C ARG A 2 1.36 7.61 -15.83
N GLN A 3 2.21 7.61 -14.82
CA GLN A 3 2.00 6.87 -13.58
C GLN A 3 0.63 7.24 -13.00
N LYS A 4 -0.24 6.25 -12.76
CA LYS A 4 -1.47 6.51 -12.00
C LYS A 4 -1.05 6.88 -10.59
N ARG A 5 -1.69 7.90 -10.02
CA ARG A 5 -1.30 8.59 -8.75
C ARG A 5 -0.93 7.67 -7.58
N TYR A 6 -1.41 6.43 -7.57
CA TYR A 6 -1.24 5.48 -6.49
C TYR A 6 -0.53 4.17 -6.88
N GLU A 7 -0.11 4.02 -8.14
CA GLU A 7 0.59 2.84 -8.65
C GLU A 7 2.10 3.07 -8.68
N MET A 8 2.88 2.02 -8.48
CA MET A 8 4.34 2.08 -8.58
C MET A 8 4.81 2.21 -10.03
N SER A 9 5.91 2.94 -10.23
CA SER A 9 6.61 2.95 -11.51
C SER A 9 7.25 1.59 -11.77
N ASP A 10 7.67 1.37 -13.02
CA ASP A 10 8.39 0.15 -13.38
C ASP A 10 9.73 0.07 -12.63
N GLU A 11 10.46 1.19 -12.49
CA GLU A 11 11.73 1.20 -11.76
C GLU A 11 11.55 0.82 -10.28
N GLN A 12 10.54 1.40 -9.62
CA GLN A 12 10.23 1.08 -8.23
C GLN A 12 9.83 -0.39 -8.07
N TRP A 13 9.11 -0.95 -9.04
CA TRP A 13 8.73 -2.36 -9.00
C TRP A 13 9.94 -3.27 -9.13
N GLU A 14 10.85 -2.96 -10.06
CA GLU A 14 12.08 -3.73 -10.28
C GLU A 14 12.96 -3.79 -9.03
N GLN A 15 12.98 -2.73 -8.21
CA GLN A 15 13.71 -2.71 -6.94
C GLN A 15 13.19 -3.70 -5.89
N ILE A 16 11.88 -4.00 -5.88
CA ILE A 16 11.26 -4.75 -4.78
C ILE A 16 10.67 -6.11 -5.20
N LYS A 17 10.54 -6.38 -6.50
CA LYS A 17 9.82 -7.56 -7.03
C LYS A 17 10.32 -8.89 -6.45
N ASP A 18 11.63 -8.98 -6.18
CA ASP A 18 12.30 -10.19 -5.70
C ASP A 18 12.17 -10.39 -4.19
N LEU A 19 11.70 -9.38 -3.46
CA LEU A 19 11.38 -9.45 -2.03
C LEU A 19 10.04 -10.14 -1.77
N PHE A 20 9.19 -10.28 -2.78
CA PHE A 20 7.93 -11.01 -2.63
C PHE A 20 8.18 -12.53 -2.64
N PRO A 21 7.49 -13.28 -1.78
CA PRO A 21 7.67 -14.72 -1.65
C PRO A 21 7.48 -15.41 -3.00
N LYS A 22 8.41 -16.33 -3.32
CA LYS A 22 8.30 -17.20 -4.49
C LYS A 22 7.12 -18.16 -4.26
N THR A 23 6.25 -18.30 -5.25
CA THR A 23 5.17 -19.29 -5.17
C THR A 23 5.75 -20.69 -5.19
N LYS A 24 5.56 -21.42 -4.09
CA LYS A 24 6.19 -22.74 -3.90
C LYS A 24 5.59 -23.83 -4.79
N THR A 25 4.29 -23.79 -5.11
CA THR A 25 3.62 -24.71 -6.06
C THR A 25 2.18 -24.25 -6.37
N GLY A 26 1.61 -24.58 -7.54
CA GLY A 26 0.17 -24.46 -7.83
C GLY A 26 -0.23 -23.52 -8.96
N CYS A 27 -1.54 -23.20 -9.03
CA CYS A 27 -2.16 -22.27 -10.00
C CYS A 27 -1.37 -20.94 -10.05
N PRO A 28 -1.14 -20.36 -11.25
CA PRO A 28 -0.37 -19.14 -11.39
C PRO A 28 -0.87 -18.07 -10.40
N PRO A 29 0.02 -17.53 -9.54
CA PRO A 29 -0.39 -16.47 -8.64
C PRO A 29 -0.94 -15.30 -9.46
N LYS A 30 -2.04 -14.71 -8.98
CA LYS A 30 -2.48 -13.39 -9.48
C LYS A 30 -1.31 -12.41 -9.39
N ASP A 31 -1.25 -11.49 -10.35
CA ASP A 31 -0.19 -10.49 -10.49
C ASP A 31 0.14 -9.83 -9.14
N LYS A 32 1.37 -10.05 -8.67
CA LYS A 32 1.87 -9.52 -7.39
C LYS A 32 1.91 -7.99 -7.41
N ARG A 33 2.27 -7.40 -8.54
CA ARG A 33 2.33 -5.95 -8.71
C ARG A 33 0.94 -5.34 -8.60
N LEU A 34 -0.05 -5.95 -9.25
CA LEU A 34 -1.44 -5.50 -9.15
C LEU A 34 -1.95 -5.54 -7.71
N MET A 35 -1.68 -6.63 -6.99
CA MET A 35 -2.07 -6.80 -5.59
C MET A 35 -1.38 -5.78 -4.67
N PHE A 36 -0.10 -5.52 -4.91
CA PHE A 36 0.66 -4.55 -4.13
C PHE A 36 0.22 -3.11 -4.43
N ASN A 37 -0.05 -2.78 -5.70
CA ASN A 37 -0.64 -1.50 -6.08
C ASN A 37 -2.02 -1.29 -5.43
N ALA A 38 -2.83 -2.34 -5.28
CA ALA A 38 -4.11 -2.27 -4.56
C ALA A 38 -3.92 -1.91 -3.07
N ILE A 39 -2.92 -2.50 -2.42
CA ILE A 39 -2.56 -2.21 -1.03
C ILE A 39 -2.05 -0.77 -0.90
N LEU A 40 -1.19 -0.31 -1.82
CA LEU A 40 -0.69 1.06 -1.84
C LEU A 40 -1.80 2.08 -2.09
N TRP A 41 -2.76 1.76 -2.96
CA TRP A 41 -3.93 2.59 -3.17
C TRP A 41 -4.72 2.75 -1.87
N LEU A 42 -5.02 1.67 -1.17
CA LEU A 42 -5.72 1.70 0.12
C LEU A 42 -4.96 2.52 1.18
N ALA A 43 -3.64 2.30 1.29
CA ALA A 43 -2.81 3.00 2.26
C ALA A 43 -2.73 4.51 1.98
N ARG A 44 -2.65 4.92 0.71
CA ARG A 44 -2.55 6.34 0.32
C ARG A 44 -3.88 7.06 0.27
N SER A 45 -4.97 6.36 -0.09
CA SER A 45 -6.30 6.97 -0.15
C SER A 45 -6.98 7.06 1.21
N GLY A 46 -6.62 6.18 2.15
CA GLY A 46 -7.32 6.03 3.42
C GLY A 46 -8.75 5.48 3.28
N SER A 47 -9.12 5.00 2.09
CA SER A 47 -10.45 4.43 1.81
C SER A 47 -10.70 3.16 2.63
N ALA A 48 -11.97 2.83 2.85
CA ALA A 48 -12.31 1.57 3.45
C ALA A 48 -11.89 0.42 2.51
N LEU A 49 -11.43 -0.69 3.09
CA LEU A 49 -11.01 -1.88 2.34
C LEU A 49 -12.10 -2.38 1.36
N ARG A 50 -13.37 -2.20 1.72
CA ARG A 50 -14.52 -2.62 0.90
C ARG A 50 -14.75 -1.74 -0.32
N ASP A 51 -14.20 -0.54 -0.34
CA ASP A 51 -14.33 0.44 -1.43
C ASP A 51 -13.19 0.30 -2.44
N LEU A 52 -12.47 -0.83 -2.41
CA LEU A 52 -11.40 -1.10 -3.36
C LEU A 52 -11.94 -1.08 -4.79
N LEU A 53 -11.25 -0.35 -5.66
CA LEU A 53 -11.61 -0.26 -7.07
C LEU A 53 -11.60 -1.64 -7.75
N GLU A 54 -12.61 -1.89 -8.59
CA GLU A 54 -12.78 -3.16 -9.30
C GLU A 54 -11.59 -3.54 -10.18
N CYS A 55 -10.82 -2.55 -10.66
CA CYS A 55 -9.61 -2.77 -11.46
C CYS A 55 -8.53 -3.57 -10.72
N PHE A 56 -8.54 -3.59 -9.38
CA PHE A 56 -7.64 -4.39 -8.55
C PHE A 56 -8.19 -5.80 -8.25
N GLY A 57 -9.43 -6.07 -8.63
CA GLY A 57 -10.16 -7.29 -8.34
C GLY A 57 -10.81 -7.29 -6.95
N SER A 58 -11.17 -8.49 -6.47
CA SER A 58 -11.91 -8.63 -5.21
C SER A 58 -11.10 -8.18 -4.00
N TRP A 59 -11.65 -7.26 -3.20
CA TRP A 59 -11.07 -6.80 -1.94
C TRP A 59 -10.73 -7.95 -0.98
N LYS A 60 -11.53 -9.04 -0.97
CA LYS A 60 -11.26 -10.23 -0.15
C LYS A 60 -9.96 -10.91 -0.56
N THR A 61 -9.68 -10.96 -1.86
CA THR A 61 -8.44 -11.54 -2.39
C THR A 61 -7.23 -10.68 -2.03
N VAL A 62 -7.34 -9.36 -2.21
CA VAL A 62 -6.28 -8.41 -1.86
C VAL A 62 -5.98 -8.48 -0.36
N TYR A 63 -7.02 -8.48 0.47
CA TYR A 63 -6.88 -8.58 1.92
C TYR A 63 -6.25 -9.91 2.36
N SER A 64 -6.74 -11.04 1.85
CA SER A 64 -6.15 -12.35 2.17
C SER A 64 -4.68 -12.43 1.74
N ARG A 65 -4.32 -11.83 0.60
CA ARG A 65 -2.93 -11.76 0.15
C ARG A 65 -2.09 -10.87 1.06
N PHE A 66 -2.60 -9.71 1.45
CA PHE A 66 -1.93 -8.81 2.37
C PHE A 66 -1.69 -9.48 3.72
N CYS A 67 -2.65 -10.21 4.28
CA CYS A 67 -2.45 -10.97 5.52
C CYS A 67 -1.31 -11.99 5.38
N LYS A 68 -1.27 -12.76 4.29
CA LYS A 68 -0.18 -13.72 4.05
C LYS A 68 1.18 -13.03 3.98
N TRP A 69 1.27 -11.89 3.31
CA TRP A 69 2.49 -11.09 3.21
C TRP A 69 2.88 -10.42 4.53
N ARG A 70 1.91 -10.01 5.33
CA ARG A 70 2.17 -9.51 6.68
C ARG A 70 2.75 -10.62 7.54
N ASP A 71 2.20 -11.83 7.46
CA ASP A 71 2.61 -12.95 8.30
C ASP A 71 3.99 -13.54 7.89
N ASP A 72 4.50 -13.23 6.69
CA ASP A 72 5.85 -13.59 6.23
C ASP A 72 6.82 -12.39 6.16
N ASP A 73 6.46 -11.28 6.81
CA ASP A 73 7.23 -10.05 6.90
C ASP A 73 7.58 -9.36 5.56
N THR A 74 6.91 -9.73 4.46
CA THR A 74 7.15 -9.14 3.13
C THR A 74 7.10 -7.60 3.14
N PRO A 75 6.08 -6.91 3.71
CA PRO A 75 6.05 -5.45 3.76
C PRO A 75 7.22 -4.85 4.55
N PHE A 76 7.65 -5.53 5.62
CA PHE A 76 8.77 -5.07 6.43
C PHE A 76 10.09 -5.18 5.67
N ASN A 77 10.31 -6.28 4.96
CA ASN A 77 11.48 -6.48 4.11
C ASN A 77 11.53 -5.45 2.97
N ILE A 78 10.38 -5.16 2.35
CA ILE A 78 10.27 -4.09 1.34
C ILE A 78 10.61 -2.73 1.93
N PHE A 79 10.05 -2.40 3.09
CA PHE A 79 10.36 -1.14 3.77
C PHE A 79 11.85 -1.03 4.09
N HIS A 80 12.45 -2.06 4.67
CA HIS A 80 13.87 -2.08 5.00
C HIS A 80 14.76 -1.92 3.75
N ALA A 81 14.44 -2.62 2.67
CA ALA A 81 15.20 -2.51 1.42
C ALA A 81 15.13 -1.10 0.83
N LEU A 82 13.96 -0.46 0.85
CA LEU A 82 13.78 0.91 0.37
C LEU A 82 14.40 1.97 1.31
N ASN A 83 14.56 1.66 2.60
CA ASN A 83 15.20 2.56 3.56
C ASN A 83 16.73 2.47 3.57
N ALA A 84 17.33 1.45 2.93
CA ALA A 84 18.78 1.23 2.99
C ALA A 84 19.61 2.41 2.44
N GLU A 85 19.05 3.15 1.48
CA GLU A 85 19.66 4.34 0.87
C GLU A 85 18.86 5.62 1.16
N ALA A 86 17.91 5.58 2.10
CA ALA A 86 17.11 6.76 2.42
C ALA A 86 18.02 7.85 2.99
N ASP A 87 18.08 9.00 2.31
CA ASP A 87 18.55 10.20 2.99
C ASP A 87 17.54 10.53 4.09
N TYR A 88 18.05 10.79 5.29
CA TYR A 88 17.22 11.18 6.41
C TYR A 88 16.92 12.68 6.41
N GLU A 89 17.12 13.40 5.28
CA GLU A 89 16.84 14.85 5.22
C GLU A 89 15.35 15.14 5.44
N ASN A 90 14.46 14.19 5.10
CA ASN A 90 13.02 14.30 5.33
C ASN A 90 12.47 13.20 6.27
N LEU A 91 13.12 13.01 7.43
CA LEU A 91 12.64 12.10 8.45
C LEU A 91 11.48 12.72 9.24
N SER A 92 10.26 12.22 9.04
CA SER A 92 9.08 12.63 9.82
C SER A 92 8.86 11.69 11.00
N ILE A 93 9.45 12.00 12.15
CA ILE A 93 9.39 11.17 13.38
C ILE A 93 8.00 11.22 14.04
N ASP A 94 7.29 12.34 13.96
CA ASP A 94 6.03 12.57 14.69
C ASP A 94 4.80 12.70 13.78
N SER A 95 4.66 11.83 12.77
CA SER A 95 3.45 11.84 11.94
C SER A 95 2.23 11.30 12.71
N THR A 96 1.47 12.17 13.37
CA THR A 96 0.14 11.80 13.91
C THR A 96 -0.91 11.93 12.80
N SER A 97 -1.29 10.81 12.19
CA SER A 97 -2.47 10.76 11.32
C SER A 97 -3.73 10.56 12.18
N VAL A 98 -4.50 11.62 12.44
CA VAL A 98 -5.82 11.51 13.07
C VAL A 98 -6.90 11.60 12.00
N LYS A 99 -7.73 10.56 11.89
CA LYS A 99 -8.93 10.61 11.05
C LYS A 99 -9.93 11.57 11.70
N ALA A 100 -10.21 12.69 11.04
CA ALA A 100 -11.30 13.57 11.44
C ALA A 100 -12.65 12.88 11.16
N HIS A 101 -13.56 12.91 12.13
CA HIS A 101 -14.94 12.46 11.89
C HIS A 101 -15.60 13.45 10.92
N GLN A 102 -16.56 13.01 10.10
CA GLN A 102 -17.32 13.92 9.22
C GLN A 102 -17.98 15.12 9.95
N HIS A 103 -18.12 15.07 11.28
CA HIS A 103 -18.63 16.15 12.13
C HIS A 103 -17.53 17.02 12.77
N SER A 104 -16.25 16.78 12.45
CA SER A 104 -15.12 17.56 12.97
C SER A 104 -14.94 18.91 12.27
N ALA A 105 -15.67 19.18 11.19
CA ALA A 105 -15.77 20.53 10.65
C ALA A 105 -16.61 21.38 11.60
N GLY A 106 -15.97 22.28 12.34
CA GLY A 106 -16.67 23.25 13.19
C GLY A 106 -17.72 24.02 12.41
N ALA A 107 -18.81 24.42 13.08
CA ALA A 107 -19.87 25.21 12.46
C ALA A 107 -19.30 26.52 11.87
N LYS A 108 -19.75 26.89 10.66
CA LYS A 108 -19.48 28.20 10.08
C LYS A 108 -20.05 29.25 11.04
N ASN A 109 -19.19 30.01 11.72
CA ASN A 109 -19.47 31.07 12.72
C ASN A 109 -19.37 30.66 14.21
N GLY A 110 -18.24 30.08 14.65
CA GLY A 110 -17.87 30.13 16.07
C GLY A 110 -17.41 31.55 16.46
N LEU A 111 -17.95 32.07 17.57
CA LEU A 111 -17.75 33.40 18.19
C LEU A 111 -16.40 34.09 17.95
#